data_AF-A0A2N8KAM6-F1
#
_entry.id   AF-A0A2N8KAM6-F1
#
_cell.length_a   1.000
_cell.length_b   1.000
_cell.length_c   1.000
_cell.angle_alpha   90.00
_cell.angle_beta   90.00
_cell.angle_gamma   90.00
#
_symmetry.space_group_name_H-M   'P 1'
#
loop_
_entity.id
_entity.type
_entity.pdbx_description
1 polymer ?
#
loop_
_entity_poly.entity_id
_entity_poly.type
_entity_poly.pdbx_seq_one_letter_code
_entity_poly.pdbx_strand_id
1 'polypeptide(L)'
;MEQVDHGLYDYRDQFDAWEAACLIAGYEPVGIDRGDPLHIPGRVKVLLSLMDDAYQTALYYCRVACNGGHIHEANGAPAKFDVSADPSSLPSAELREVYARTITEGRRDSAYTDTMLVTRNPMFRREDIEKWLGLIGWKEAHYFVTQEERQEKPLASRERETLLKLVISMAVVGYRYDSTGKRSGAVSEITKDVESLGLSVSDETVRKYLKEASGLLSGKPHKD
;
A
#
# COMPACT_ATOMS: atom_id res chain seq x y z
N MET A 1 -12.46 8.98 -5.85
CA MET A 1 -11.12 8.98 -5.23
C MET A 1 -10.17 9.32 -6.34
N GLU A 2 -9.50 10.46 -6.27
CA GLU A 2 -8.37 10.71 -7.15
C GLU A 2 -7.31 9.65 -6.85
N GLN A 3 -6.81 9.02 -7.92
CA GLN A 3 -5.76 8.02 -7.79
C GLN A 3 -4.49 8.77 -7.38
N VAL A 4 -3.91 8.39 -6.23
CA VAL A 4 -2.63 8.95 -5.76
C VAL A 4 -1.59 8.76 -6.88
N ASP A 5 -0.95 9.84 -7.30
CA ASP A 5 0.15 9.76 -8.26
C ASP A 5 1.39 9.24 -7.54
N HIS A 6 1.60 7.92 -7.65
CA HIS A 6 2.68 7.23 -6.97
C HIS A 6 4.07 7.70 -7.43
N GLY A 7 4.19 8.26 -8.65
CA GLY A 7 5.49 8.64 -9.22
C GLY A 7 6.25 9.71 -8.42
N LEU A 8 5.54 10.57 -7.68
CA LEU A 8 6.16 11.59 -6.83
C LEU A 8 6.81 11.00 -5.56
N TYR A 9 6.28 9.88 -5.07
CA TYR A 9 6.64 9.30 -3.78
C TYR A 9 7.54 8.06 -3.92
N ASP A 10 7.62 7.46 -5.11
CA ASP A 10 8.39 6.24 -5.36
C ASP A 10 9.89 6.42 -5.12
N TYR A 11 10.43 7.64 -5.23
CA TYR A 11 11.83 7.95 -4.95
C TYR A 11 12.08 8.45 -3.52
N ARG A 12 11.04 8.59 -2.70
CA ARG A 12 11.17 9.02 -1.30
C ARG A 12 11.21 7.81 -0.40
N ASP A 13 12.26 7.73 0.41
CA ASP A 13 12.44 6.67 1.41
C ASP A 13 11.94 7.07 2.80
N GLN A 14 11.65 8.36 3.03
CA GLN A 14 11.28 8.91 4.32
C GLN A 14 10.02 9.77 4.20
N PHE A 15 9.12 9.63 5.18
CA PHE A 15 7.81 10.27 5.25
C PHE A 15 7.58 10.82 6.65
N ASP A 16 6.96 12.00 6.79
CA ASP A 16 6.48 12.41 8.11
C ASP A 16 5.22 11.62 8.51
N ALA A 17 4.78 11.77 9.76
CA ALA A 17 3.57 11.09 10.24
C ALA A 17 2.32 11.41 9.40
N TRP A 18 2.26 12.64 8.87
CA TRP A 18 1.13 13.12 8.07
C TRP A 18 1.11 12.51 6.68
N GLU A 19 2.24 12.57 5.97
CA GLU A 19 2.44 11.97 4.66
C GLU A 19 2.19 10.46 4.72
N ALA A 20 2.78 9.78 5.71
CA ALA A 20 2.58 8.35 5.91
C ALA A 20 1.10 8.01 6.13
N ALA A 21 0.41 8.70 7.05
CA ALA A 21 -1.00 8.46 7.32
C ALA A 21 -1.89 8.71 6.08
N CYS A 22 -1.63 9.75 5.31
CA CYS A 22 -2.36 10.03 4.06
C CYS A 22 -2.16 8.91 3.05
N LEU A 23 -0.90 8.51 2.81
CA LEU A 23 -0.55 7.48 1.83
C LEU A 23 -1.08 6.09 2.22
N ILE A 24 -1.04 5.71 3.51
CA ILE A 24 -1.64 4.47 4.01
C ILE A 24 -3.16 4.48 3.78
N ALA A 25 -3.81 5.62 4.00
CA ALA A 25 -5.23 5.79 3.81
C ALA A 25 -5.66 5.87 2.33
N GLY A 26 -4.71 5.99 1.40
CA GLY A 26 -4.97 6.12 -0.04
C GLY A 26 -5.32 7.55 -0.47
N TYR A 27 -4.83 8.56 0.25
CA TYR A 27 -5.01 9.98 -0.08
C TYR A 27 -3.69 10.64 -0.48
N GLU A 28 -3.78 11.60 -1.39
CA GLU A 28 -2.68 12.48 -1.78
C GLU A 28 -2.42 13.51 -0.65
N PRO A 29 -1.25 13.51 0.00
CA PRO A 29 -0.96 14.41 1.11
C PRO A 29 -1.11 15.90 0.78
N VAL A 30 -0.77 16.30 -0.46
CA VAL A 30 -0.82 17.71 -0.92
C VAL A 30 -2.26 18.20 -1.08
N GLY A 31 -3.22 17.30 -1.29
CA GLY A 31 -4.63 17.65 -1.49
C GLY A 31 -5.42 17.90 -0.21
N ILE A 32 -4.83 17.69 0.98
CA ILE A 32 -5.52 17.81 2.27
C ILE A 32 -4.91 18.96 3.07
N ASP A 33 -5.74 19.92 3.46
CA ASP A 33 -5.31 21.01 4.35
C ASP A 33 -5.09 20.48 5.78
N ARG A 34 -3.81 20.44 6.20
CA ARG A 34 -3.39 20.04 7.55
C ARG A 34 -3.89 21.01 8.63
N GLY A 35 -4.16 22.27 8.28
CA GLY A 35 -4.61 23.30 9.20
C GLY A 35 -6.10 23.23 9.55
N ASP A 36 -6.90 22.50 8.77
CA ASP A 36 -8.34 22.39 8.96
C ASP A 36 -8.77 20.97 9.41
N PRO A 37 -9.04 20.75 10.70
CA PRO A 37 -9.47 19.46 11.23
C PRO A 37 -10.76 18.92 10.61
N LEU A 38 -11.61 19.75 10.02
CA LEU A 38 -12.87 19.31 9.39
C LEU A 38 -12.62 18.67 8.03
N HIS A 39 -11.55 19.06 7.34
CA HIS A 39 -11.19 18.53 6.01
C HIS A 39 -10.34 17.27 6.07
N ILE A 40 -9.81 16.90 7.24
CA ILE A 40 -9.00 15.68 7.40
C ILE A 40 -9.92 14.43 7.34
N PRO A 41 -9.70 13.49 6.41
CA PRO A 41 -10.48 12.26 6.34
C PRO A 41 -10.42 11.45 7.64
N GLY A 42 -11.53 10.82 8.03
CA GLY A 42 -11.60 10.04 9.27
C GLY A 42 -10.53 8.94 9.36
N ARG A 43 -10.23 8.26 8.24
CA ARG A 43 -9.19 7.23 8.18
C ARG A 43 -7.80 7.79 8.47
N VAL A 44 -7.48 8.99 7.95
CA VAL A 44 -6.22 9.68 8.21
C VAL A 44 -6.10 10.06 9.69
N LYS A 45 -7.18 10.55 10.31
CA LYS A 45 -7.20 10.86 11.76
C LYS A 45 -6.88 9.64 12.63
N VAL A 46 -7.49 8.50 12.32
CA VAL A 46 -7.24 7.24 13.06
C VAL A 46 -5.79 6.82 12.92
N LEU A 47 -5.22 6.89 11.71
CA LEU A 47 -3.81 6.57 11.46
C LEU A 47 -2.87 7.51 12.21
N LEU A 48 -3.13 8.82 12.18
CA LEU A 48 -2.34 9.80 12.93
C LEU A 48 -2.36 9.53 14.42
N SER A 49 -3.54 9.23 14.99
CA SER A 49 -3.66 8.86 16.40
C SER A 49 -2.87 7.60 16.72
N LEU A 50 -2.93 6.58 15.86
CA LEU A 50 -2.21 5.32 16.06
C LEU A 50 -0.69 5.52 15.98
N MET A 51 -0.22 6.35 15.05
CA MET A 51 1.20 6.69 14.92
C MET A 51 1.69 7.52 16.11
N ASP A 52 0.87 8.47 16.60
CA ASP A 52 1.19 9.25 17.80
C ASP A 52 1.22 8.35 19.04
N ASP A 53 0.23 7.48 19.24
CA ASP A 53 0.21 6.52 20.36
C ASP A 53 1.45 5.61 20.36
N ALA A 54 1.83 5.07 19.19
CA ALA A 54 3.03 4.27 19.05
C ALA A 54 4.30 5.06 19.37
N TYR A 55 4.35 6.32 18.95
CA TYR A 55 5.45 7.24 19.20
C TYR A 55 5.56 7.65 20.69
N GLN A 56 4.45 8.01 21.33
CA GLN A 56 4.40 8.31 22.78
C GLN A 56 4.79 7.10 23.61
N THR A 57 4.34 5.90 23.20
CA THR A 57 4.73 4.64 23.83
C THR A 57 6.24 4.43 23.74
N ALA A 58 6.85 4.69 22.57
CA ALA A 58 8.29 4.63 22.38
C ALA A 58 9.03 5.60 23.33
N LEU A 59 8.60 6.87 23.37
CA LEU A 59 9.17 7.89 24.24
C LEU A 59 9.06 7.52 25.73
N TYR A 60 7.92 6.96 26.12
CA TYR A 60 7.71 6.48 27.47
C TYR A 60 8.71 5.38 27.83
N TYR A 61 8.86 4.36 26.99
CA TYR A 61 9.84 3.30 27.21
C TYR A 61 11.28 3.80 27.26
N CYS A 62 11.66 4.75 26.40
CA CYS A 62 12.94 5.43 26.49
C CYS A 62 13.13 6.13 27.84
N ARG A 63 12.09 6.80 28.37
CA ARG A 63 12.11 7.44 29.70
C ARG A 63 12.26 6.41 30.83
N VAL A 64 11.56 5.27 30.76
CA VAL A 64 11.68 4.17 31.74
C VAL A 64 13.13 3.67 31.78
N ALA A 65 13.71 3.40 30.62
CA ALA A 65 15.06 2.88 30.48
C ALA A 65 16.10 3.84 31.06
N CYS A 66 16.01 5.14 30.74
CA CYS A 66 16.92 6.17 31.26
C CYS A 66 16.83 6.32 32.79
N ASN A 67 15.64 6.18 33.37
CA ASN A 67 15.41 6.33 34.82
C ASN A 67 15.71 5.07 35.63
N GLY A 68 16.31 4.03 35.03
CA GLY A 68 16.65 2.79 35.71
C GLY A 68 15.43 1.97 36.13
N GLY A 69 14.33 2.04 35.38
CA GLY A 69 13.13 1.23 35.63
C GLY A 69 12.22 1.75 36.74
N HIS A 70 12.55 2.87 37.39
CA HIS A 70 11.70 3.49 38.40
C HIS A 70 10.82 4.57 37.76
N ILE A 71 9.65 4.19 37.25
CA ILE A 71 8.56 5.13 37.00
C ILE A 71 7.51 4.95 38.09
N HIS A 72 7.33 6.00 38.87
CA HIS A 72 6.17 6.14 39.74
C HIS A 72 5.03 6.75 38.92
N GLU A 73 3.86 6.12 38.94
CA GLU A 73 2.63 6.76 38.47
C GLU A 73 2.36 8.05 39.28
N ALA A 74 1.49 8.93 38.79
CA ALA A 74 1.12 10.17 39.48
C ALA A 74 0.54 9.93 40.91
N ASN A 75 0.15 8.69 41.22
CA ASN A 75 -0.34 8.22 42.51
C ASN A 75 0.75 7.57 43.40
N GLY A 76 2.01 7.50 42.94
CA GLY A 76 3.14 6.89 43.65
C GLY A 76 3.29 5.36 43.48
N ALA A 77 2.34 4.68 42.82
CA ALA A 77 2.44 3.25 42.59
C ALA A 77 3.48 2.93 41.49
N PRO A 78 4.28 1.86 41.65
CA PRO A 78 5.09 1.37 40.54
C PRO A 78 4.15 0.84 39.46
N ALA A 79 4.19 1.46 38.27
CA ALA A 79 3.47 0.95 37.12
C ALA A 79 3.98 -0.48 36.85
N LYS A 80 3.14 -1.49 37.09
CA LYS A 80 3.42 -2.87 36.68
C LYS A 80 3.15 -2.97 35.19
N PHE A 81 4.09 -2.51 34.39
CA PHE A 81 4.09 -2.76 32.96
C PHE A 81 5.10 -3.83 32.63
N ASP A 82 4.68 -4.79 31.81
CA ASP A 82 5.57 -5.81 31.28
C ASP A 82 6.50 -5.10 30.27
N VAL A 83 7.76 -4.90 30.65
CA VAL A 83 8.76 -4.14 29.87
C VAL A 83 9.29 -4.98 28.70
N SER A 84 8.63 -6.07 28.33
CA SER A 84 8.99 -6.89 27.17
C SER A 84 8.55 -6.29 25.83
N ALA A 85 8.36 -4.97 25.74
CA ALA A 85 8.06 -4.32 24.48
C ALA A 85 9.26 -4.52 23.54
N ASP A 86 9.12 -5.48 22.63
CA ASP A 86 10.10 -5.76 21.60
C ASP A 86 10.31 -4.47 20.80
N PRO A 87 11.53 -3.88 20.78
CA PRO A 87 11.80 -2.68 20.00
C PRO A 87 11.44 -2.82 18.52
N SER A 88 11.30 -4.05 18.01
CA SER A 88 10.82 -4.30 16.65
C SER A 88 9.39 -3.77 16.39
N SER A 89 8.60 -3.51 17.44
CA SER A 89 7.24 -2.95 17.35
C SER A 89 7.21 -1.44 17.11
N LEU A 90 8.35 -0.75 17.18
CA LEU A 90 8.42 0.69 16.97
C LEU A 90 8.40 1.05 15.48
N PRO A 91 7.62 2.07 15.08
CA PRO A 91 7.37 2.41 13.68
C PRO A 91 8.51 3.12 12.95
N SER A 92 9.59 3.55 13.61
CA SER A 92 10.75 4.15 12.93
C SER A 92 12.09 3.56 13.39
N ALA A 93 13.01 3.38 12.45
CA ALA A 93 14.37 2.93 12.72
C ALA A 93 15.11 3.86 13.69
N GLU A 94 14.88 5.17 13.57
CA GLU A 94 15.46 6.18 14.45
C GLU A 94 15.03 5.98 15.90
N LEU A 95 13.73 5.74 16.14
CA LEU A 95 13.23 5.42 17.48
C LEU A 95 13.83 4.13 18.02
N ARG A 96 13.97 3.10 17.17
CA ARG A 96 14.59 1.83 17.56
C ARG A 96 16.06 2.00 17.90
N GLU A 97 16.80 2.81 17.15
CA GLU A 97 18.20 3.10 17.39
C GLU A 97 18.40 3.93 18.66
N VAL A 98 17.55 4.93 18.89
CA VAL A 98 17.54 5.69 20.15
C VAL A 98 17.23 4.78 21.34
N TYR A 99 16.23 3.91 21.21
CA TYR A 99 15.89 2.93 22.23
C TYR A 99 17.04 1.95 22.50
N ALA A 100 17.68 1.43 21.44
CA ALA A 100 18.82 0.54 21.57
C ALA A 100 20.01 1.23 22.26
N ARG A 101 20.34 2.47 21.87
CA ARG A 101 21.42 3.26 22.50
C ARG A 101 21.15 3.58 23.96
N THR A 102 19.92 3.93 24.31
CA THR A 102 19.56 4.23 25.70
C THR A 102 19.68 3.00 26.60
N ILE A 103 19.36 1.80 26.10
CA ILE A 103 19.58 0.54 26.83
C ILE A 103 21.08 0.23 26.98
N THR A 104 21.88 0.36 25.91
CA THR A 104 23.28 -0.06 25.94
C THR A 104 24.20 0.90 26.68
N GLU A 105 23.98 2.21 26.57
CA GLU A 105 24.92 3.22 27.07
C GLU A 105 24.67 3.62 28.53
N GLY A 106 23.50 3.33 29.10
CA GLY A 106 23.18 3.61 30.52
C GLY A 106 23.35 5.07 30.95
N ARG A 107 23.49 6.01 30.01
CA ARG A 107 23.80 7.43 30.25
C ARG A 107 22.53 8.23 30.51
N ARG A 108 22.40 8.73 31.74
CA ARG A 108 21.17 9.33 32.27
C ARG A 108 20.89 10.77 31.81
N ASP A 109 21.89 11.54 31.40
CA ASP A 109 21.73 13.02 31.47
C ASP A 109 21.82 13.81 30.15
N SER A 110 22.28 13.24 29.03
CA SER A 110 22.50 14.04 27.78
C SER A 110 21.79 13.53 26.53
N ALA A 111 21.49 12.23 26.42
CA ALA A 111 20.85 11.67 25.23
C ALA A 111 19.35 12.00 25.14
N TYR A 112 18.70 12.28 26.27
CA TYR A 112 17.26 12.51 26.35
C TYR A 112 16.82 13.84 25.73
N THR A 113 17.59 14.91 25.93
CA THR A 113 17.28 16.24 25.38
C THR A 113 17.51 16.31 23.87
N ASP A 114 18.54 15.63 23.35
CA ASP A 114 18.75 15.51 21.91
C ASP A 114 17.66 14.66 21.25
N THR A 115 17.20 13.61 21.92
CA THR A 115 16.07 12.79 21.46
C THR A 115 14.78 13.60 21.34
N MET A 116 14.48 14.46 22.32
CA MET A 116 13.27 15.32 22.29
C MET A 116 13.31 16.40 21.19
N LEU A 117 14.50 16.84 20.77
CA LEU A 117 14.65 17.88 19.74
C LEU A 117 14.61 17.31 18.32
N VAL A 118 15.22 16.14 18.10
CA VAL A 118 15.21 15.45 16.80
C VAL A 118 13.81 14.92 16.43
N THR A 119 12.92 14.77 17.40
CA THR A 119 11.66 14.05 17.23
C THR A 119 10.40 14.91 17.14
N ARG A 120 10.52 16.23 16.95
CA ARG A 120 9.32 17.07 16.73
C ARG A 120 8.55 16.69 15.45
N ASN A 121 9.23 16.09 14.48
CA ASN A 121 8.63 15.47 13.31
C ASN A 121 9.39 14.17 13.03
N PRO A 122 9.01 13.02 13.62
CA PRO A 122 9.66 11.76 13.33
C PRO A 122 9.53 11.45 11.84
N MET A 123 10.65 11.06 11.24
CA MET A 123 10.68 10.57 9.87
C MET A 123 10.56 9.05 9.89
N PHE A 124 9.64 8.52 9.09
CA PHE A 124 9.36 7.11 8.99
C PHE A 124 9.92 6.61 7.67
N ARG A 125 10.77 5.58 7.71
CA ARG A 125 11.21 4.93 6.48
C ARG A 125 10.09 4.10 5.89
N ARG A 126 10.03 3.97 4.56
CA ARG A 126 9.06 3.10 3.87
C ARG A 126 9.01 1.69 4.47
N GLU A 127 10.17 1.04 4.59
CA GLU A 127 10.30 -0.32 5.14
C GLU A 127 9.79 -0.42 6.59
N ASP A 128 9.95 0.65 7.37
CA ASP A 128 9.51 0.66 8.76
C ASP A 128 7.99 0.75 8.86
N ILE A 129 7.37 1.57 8.00
CA ILE A 129 5.92 1.68 7.87
C ILE A 129 5.34 0.32 7.46
N GLU A 130 5.90 -0.31 6.43
CA GLU A 130 5.45 -1.63 5.96
C GLU A 130 5.52 -2.70 7.05
N LYS A 131 6.66 -2.78 7.74
CA LYS A 131 6.84 -3.72 8.84
C LYS A 131 5.86 -3.45 9.98
N TRP A 132 5.70 -2.19 10.38
CA TRP A 132 4.78 -1.80 11.42
C TRP A 132 3.33 -2.14 11.07
N LEU A 133 2.90 -1.85 9.84
CA LEU A 133 1.56 -2.19 9.34
C LEU A 133 1.33 -3.71 9.33
N GLY A 134 2.35 -4.49 8.97
CA GLY A 134 2.33 -5.95 9.06
C GLY A 134 2.15 -6.46 10.49
N LEU A 135 2.83 -5.85 11.46
CA LEU A 135 2.74 -6.22 12.89
C LEU A 135 1.37 -5.95 13.49
N ILE A 136 0.75 -4.82 13.14
CA ILE A 136 -0.61 -4.48 13.59
C ILE A 136 -1.70 -5.18 12.77
N GLY A 137 -1.33 -5.97 11.75
CA GLY A 137 -2.26 -6.72 10.91
C GLY A 137 -3.02 -5.87 9.89
N TRP A 138 -2.54 -4.67 9.56
CA TRP A 138 -3.22 -3.76 8.63
C TRP A 138 -2.82 -4.09 7.19
N LYS A 139 -3.67 -4.87 6.51
CA LYS A 139 -3.41 -5.36 5.13
C LYS A 139 -3.79 -4.37 4.02
N GLU A 140 -4.55 -3.32 4.35
CA GLU A 140 -5.09 -2.37 3.36
C GLU A 140 -4.23 -1.12 3.17
N ALA A 141 -2.91 -1.23 3.32
CA ALA A 141 -2.02 -0.08 3.13
C ALA A 141 -1.77 0.15 1.64
N HIS A 142 -2.66 0.92 1.02
CA HIS A 142 -2.78 1.05 -0.44
C HIS A 142 -1.50 1.52 -1.16
N TYR A 143 -0.61 2.22 -0.47
CA TYR A 143 0.65 2.75 -0.99
C TYR A 143 1.89 1.91 -0.62
N PHE A 144 1.88 1.28 0.56
CA PHE A 144 3.04 0.61 1.14
C PHE A 144 3.01 -0.91 0.95
N VAL A 145 1.85 -1.52 0.72
CA VAL A 145 1.82 -2.90 0.24
C VAL A 145 2.29 -2.89 -1.21
N THR A 146 3.48 -3.46 -1.42
CA THR A 146 4.20 -3.58 -2.68
C THR A 146 3.26 -3.81 -3.86
N GLN A 147 3.43 -3.04 -4.93
CA GLN A 147 2.72 -3.22 -6.20
C GLN A 147 2.87 -4.64 -6.78
N GLU A 148 3.75 -5.48 -6.26
CA GLU A 148 3.83 -6.91 -6.61
C GLU A 148 2.54 -7.67 -6.31
N GLU A 149 1.75 -7.29 -5.29
CA GLU A 149 0.40 -7.86 -5.12
C GLU A 149 -0.64 -7.26 -6.08
N ARG A 150 -0.35 -6.11 -6.70
CA ARG A 150 -1.13 -5.55 -7.82
C ARG A 150 -0.65 -6.04 -9.18
N GLN A 151 0.45 -6.80 -9.28
CA GLN A 151 0.66 -7.60 -10.47
C GLN A 151 -0.49 -8.59 -10.47
N GLU A 152 -1.45 -8.36 -11.38
CA GLU A 152 -2.53 -9.28 -11.63
C GLU A 152 -1.92 -10.68 -11.64
N LYS A 153 -2.27 -11.51 -10.65
CA LYS A 153 -1.94 -12.93 -10.73
C LYS A 153 -2.35 -13.33 -12.13
N PRO A 154 -1.46 -13.93 -12.94
CA PRO A 154 -1.81 -14.29 -14.30
C PRO A 154 -3.14 -15.02 -14.21
N LEU A 155 -4.18 -14.44 -14.84
CA LEU A 155 -5.56 -14.94 -14.74
C LEU A 155 -5.48 -16.46 -14.77
N ALA A 156 -6.06 -17.13 -13.76
CA ALA A 156 -6.02 -18.58 -13.72
C ALA A 156 -6.48 -19.08 -15.10
N SER A 157 -5.82 -20.11 -15.66
CA SER A 157 -6.03 -20.54 -17.05
C SER A 157 -7.53 -20.60 -17.44
N ARG A 158 -8.36 -21.04 -16.50
CA ARG A 158 -9.82 -21.09 -16.61
C ARG A 158 -10.52 -19.73 -16.73
N GLU A 159 -10.13 -18.73 -15.97
CA GLU A 159 -10.72 -17.37 -16.04
C GLU A 159 -10.39 -16.72 -17.38
N ARG A 160 -9.13 -16.85 -17.80
CA ARG A 160 -8.66 -16.36 -19.10
C ARG A 160 -9.38 -17.03 -20.27
N GLU A 161 -9.54 -18.36 -20.23
CA GLU A 161 -10.32 -19.09 -21.22
C GLU A 161 -11.80 -18.66 -21.25
N THR A 162 -12.40 -18.42 -20.08
CA THR A 162 -13.78 -17.96 -19.99
C THR A 162 -13.94 -16.59 -20.64
N LEU A 163 -13.01 -15.66 -20.37
CA LEU A 163 -13.00 -14.35 -21.00
C LEU A 163 -12.83 -14.46 -22.53
N LEU A 164 -11.88 -15.27 -23.01
CA LEU A 164 -11.67 -15.47 -24.45
C LEU A 164 -12.93 -16.06 -25.13
N LYS A 165 -13.63 -17.00 -24.49
CA LYS A 165 -14.90 -17.56 -24.98
C LYS A 165 -16.00 -16.50 -25.09
N LEU A 166 -16.09 -15.59 -24.12
CA LEU A 166 -17.04 -14.47 -24.17
C LEU A 166 -16.70 -13.53 -25.33
N VAL A 167 -15.44 -13.11 -25.44
CA VAL A 167 -14.96 -12.19 -26.49
C VAL A 167 -15.22 -12.77 -27.88
N ILE A 168 -14.87 -14.04 -28.13
CA ILE A 168 -15.08 -14.63 -29.45
C ILE A 168 -16.56 -14.83 -29.76
N SER A 169 -17.40 -15.15 -28.77
CA SER A 169 -18.84 -15.26 -28.97
C SER A 169 -19.45 -13.93 -29.39
N MET A 170 -19.04 -12.83 -28.75
CA MET A 170 -19.47 -11.48 -29.12
C MET A 170 -18.96 -11.09 -30.51
N ALA A 171 -17.72 -11.43 -30.86
CA ALA A 171 -17.16 -11.13 -32.18
C ALA A 171 -17.89 -11.88 -33.31
N VAL A 172 -18.21 -13.17 -33.12
CA VAL A 172 -18.91 -13.98 -34.12
C VAL A 172 -20.36 -13.51 -34.29
N VAL A 173 -21.08 -13.28 -33.20
CA VAL A 173 -22.50 -12.90 -33.25
C VAL A 173 -22.68 -11.43 -33.66
N GLY A 174 -21.93 -10.53 -33.03
CA GLY A 174 -22.06 -9.08 -33.20
C GLY A 174 -21.38 -8.54 -34.45
N TYR A 175 -20.16 -8.99 -34.73
CA TYR A 175 -19.31 -8.44 -35.80
C TYR A 175 -19.13 -9.40 -36.98
N ARG A 176 -19.85 -10.53 -36.99
CA ARG A 176 -19.76 -11.56 -38.02
C ARG A 176 -18.33 -12.03 -38.27
N TYR A 177 -17.52 -12.08 -37.22
CA TYR A 177 -16.14 -12.55 -37.31
C TYR A 177 -16.08 -14.01 -37.79
N ASP A 178 -15.39 -14.25 -38.90
CA ASP A 178 -15.09 -15.58 -39.41
C ASP A 178 -13.62 -15.93 -39.12
N SER A 179 -13.41 -16.97 -38.30
CA SER A 179 -12.08 -17.47 -37.94
C SER A 179 -11.42 -18.30 -39.04
N THR A 180 -12.17 -18.75 -40.04
CA THR A 180 -11.70 -19.59 -41.15
C THR A 180 -11.40 -18.79 -42.42
N GLY A 181 -11.95 -17.57 -42.51
CA GLY A 181 -11.84 -16.69 -43.66
C GLY A 181 -10.49 -15.97 -43.78
N LYS A 182 -10.10 -15.64 -45.02
CA LYS A 182 -8.82 -14.96 -45.33
C LYS A 182 -8.79 -13.48 -44.93
N ARG A 183 -9.95 -12.82 -44.80
CA ARG A 183 -10.08 -11.41 -44.36
C ARG A 183 -11.44 -11.20 -43.70
N SER A 184 -11.45 -10.70 -42.47
CA SER A 184 -12.66 -10.28 -41.76
C SER A 184 -12.59 -8.78 -41.49
N GLY A 185 -13.66 -8.05 -41.84
CA GLY A 185 -13.83 -6.63 -41.51
C GLY A 185 -14.03 -6.37 -40.02
N ALA A 186 -14.40 -7.41 -39.27
CA ALA A 186 -14.72 -7.34 -37.84
C ALA A 186 -13.60 -6.72 -36.99
N VAL A 187 -12.32 -6.94 -37.35
CA VAL A 187 -11.20 -6.36 -36.59
C VAL A 187 -11.27 -4.83 -36.61
N SER A 188 -11.46 -4.23 -37.79
CA SER A 188 -11.53 -2.78 -37.93
C SER A 188 -12.80 -2.20 -37.31
N GLU A 189 -13.92 -2.92 -37.39
CA GLU A 189 -15.19 -2.53 -36.75
C GLU A 189 -15.07 -2.54 -35.23
N ILE A 190 -14.52 -3.62 -34.65
CA ILE A 190 -14.28 -3.72 -33.20
C ILE A 190 -13.36 -2.60 -32.73
N THR A 191 -12.26 -2.33 -33.44
CA THR A 191 -11.33 -1.24 -33.08
C THR A 191 -12.05 0.11 -33.04
N LYS A 192 -12.86 0.42 -34.05
CA LYS A 192 -13.64 1.67 -34.10
C LYS A 192 -14.66 1.78 -32.97
N ASP A 193 -15.35 0.70 -32.65
CA ASP A 193 -16.35 0.71 -31.57
C ASP A 193 -15.67 0.89 -30.20
N VAL A 194 -14.50 0.27 -29.99
CA VAL A 194 -13.70 0.46 -28.78
C VAL A 194 -13.17 1.90 -28.68
N GLU A 195 -12.70 2.47 -29.79
CA GLU A 195 -12.28 3.88 -29.88
C GLU A 195 -13.44 4.84 -29.60
N SER A 196 -14.66 4.52 -30.04
CA SER A 196 -15.85 5.33 -29.77
C SER A 196 -16.20 5.43 -28.27
N LEU A 197 -15.71 4.48 -27.47
CA LEU A 197 -15.84 4.46 -26.00
C LEU A 197 -14.67 5.15 -25.28
N GLY A 198 -13.74 5.75 -26.02
CA GLY A 198 -12.55 6.41 -25.47
C GLY A 198 -11.42 5.45 -25.10
N LEU A 199 -11.47 4.20 -25.57
CA LEU A 199 -10.43 3.19 -25.34
C LEU A 199 -9.58 3.02 -26.60
N SER A 200 -8.26 2.97 -26.47
CA SER A 200 -7.35 2.80 -27.61
C SER A 200 -6.79 1.38 -27.65
N VAL A 201 -7.10 0.63 -28.72
CA VAL A 201 -6.58 -0.72 -28.95
C VAL A 201 -6.16 -0.86 -30.41
N SER A 202 -4.99 -1.46 -30.68
CA SER A 202 -4.53 -1.64 -32.05
C SER A 202 -5.22 -2.82 -32.74
N ASP A 203 -5.42 -2.73 -34.06
CA ASP A 203 -5.92 -3.84 -34.89
C ASP A 203 -5.11 -5.14 -34.69
N GLU A 204 -3.80 -5.03 -34.46
CA GLU A 204 -2.92 -6.17 -34.21
C GLU A 204 -3.25 -6.83 -32.87
N THR A 205 -3.52 -6.03 -31.83
CA THR A 205 -3.96 -6.51 -30.52
C THR A 205 -5.29 -7.26 -30.64
N VAL A 206 -6.28 -6.67 -31.34
CA VAL A 206 -7.59 -7.31 -31.55
C VAL A 206 -7.42 -8.63 -32.32
N ARG A 207 -6.63 -8.63 -33.40
CA ARG A 207 -6.35 -9.83 -34.21
C ARG A 207 -5.68 -10.92 -33.39
N LYS A 208 -4.71 -10.57 -32.54
CA LYS A 208 -4.01 -11.50 -31.65
C LYS A 208 -5.00 -12.21 -30.73
N TYR A 209 -5.86 -11.47 -30.02
CA TYR A 209 -6.81 -12.06 -29.07
C TYR A 209 -7.93 -12.85 -29.76
N LEU A 210 -8.44 -12.40 -30.91
CA LEU A 210 -9.43 -13.17 -31.67
C LEU A 210 -8.85 -14.48 -32.23
N LYS A 211 -7.59 -14.47 -32.67
CA LYS A 211 -6.89 -15.68 -33.14
C LYS A 211 -6.66 -16.66 -31.98
N GLU A 212 -6.33 -16.15 -30.82
CA GLU A 212 -6.17 -16.97 -29.62
C GLU A 212 -7.52 -17.59 -29.19
N ALA A 213 -8.57 -16.77 -29.14
CA ALA A 213 -9.90 -17.22 -28.75
C ALA A 213 -10.55 -18.17 -29.77
N SER A 214 -10.24 -18.04 -31.06
CA SER A 214 -10.79 -18.93 -32.10
C SER A 214 -10.32 -20.38 -31.94
N GLY A 215 -9.15 -20.62 -31.32
CA GLY A 215 -8.71 -21.96 -30.93
C GLY A 215 -9.72 -22.69 -30.03
N LEU A 216 -10.45 -21.94 -29.19
CA LEU A 216 -11.42 -22.46 -28.23
C LEU A 216 -12.77 -22.82 -28.85
N LEU A 217 -13.08 -22.35 -30.08
CA LEU A 217 -14.33 -22.65 -30.77
C LEU A 217 -14.41 -24.09 -31.28
N SER A 218 -13.26 -24.76 -31.45
CA SER A 218 -13.18 -26.08 -32.08
C SER A 218 -13.80 -27.23 -31.26
N GLY A 219 -14.40 -26.94 -30.09
CA GLY A 219 -15.28 -27.86 -29.37
C GLY A 219 -14.64 -29.17 -28.91
N LYS A 220 -13.34 -29.37 -29.13
CA LYS A 220 -12.63 -30.52 -28.58
C LYS A 220 -12.53 -30.28 -27.07
N PRO A 221 -13.13 -31.13 -26.21
CA PRO A 221 -12.93 -31.00 -24.78
C PRO A 221 -11.42 -31.07 -24.52
N HIS A 222 -10.89 -30.04 -23.86
CA HIS A 222 -9.51 -30.06 -23.41
C HIS A 222 -9.41 -31.21 -22.41
N LYS A 223 -8.55 -32.18 -22.70
CA LYS A 223 -8.35 -33.35 -21.85
C LYS A 223 -7.43 -32.89 -20.72
N ASP A 224 -8.02 -32.66 -19.55
CA ASP A 224 -7.30 -32.46 -18.29
C ASP A 224 -6.34 -33.64 -18.02
#